data_AF-A0A8C2AI80-F1
#
_entry.id   AF-A0A8C2AI80-F1
#
_cell.length_a   1.000
_cell.length_b   1.000
_cell.length_c   1.000
_cell.angle_alpha   90.00
_cell.angle_beta   90.00
_cell.angle_gamma   90.00
#
_symmetry.space_group_name_H-M   'P 1'
#
loop_
_entity.id
_entity.type
_entity.pdbx_description
1 polymer ?
#
loop_
_entity_poly.entity_id
_entity_poly.type
_entity_poly.pdbx_seq_one_letter_code
_entity_poly.pdbx_strand_id
1 'polypeptide(L)'
;MSYPGYPPAGGSYPPAGQYQQAPGGYPPQPGAYPPQGGYFPPQPGAFPPGAGYPPQAGGYPAQAGGYPPQAGGYPSQAGGYPAQAGGYPAQAGGYPAAPGGGFPPQAGGYPAAQPGTYPNMPPAAGGWGGQPGFGAPGGGMPQGYPGAPAPGQQPMPAFPGAPNPSMPGYGGGVPTGPTPPAAPAVNKGYRGTIKDFPGADPLRDVEVLRKAMKGFGTDENAIIELLGSRSNKQRVPLKAAYKTTYGKDLVSDLKSELRGNFEDLVLAMLKTPTHFDASELREAISGAGTDEACLIEILSSRSNAEIQEITKIYKAEYGKSLEDAISGDTSGHFRRLLVSLSQGNRDERATVDISMAKQDAQKLYAAGEKKVGTDESQFNAILCARSKPHLRQVFHEYQQMCGKDIEKSICGEMSGNVESGMVAVVKCIKNTPAYFAERLHKSMQGAGTKDRTLIRIMVSRSEVDMLDIRQEYLRLYGKSLYTAISVRLTHTHVQYNAQFLCFIHICTTHTICSCGKFVAH
;
A
#
# COMPACT_ATOMS: atom_id res chain seq x y z
N MET A 1 20.56 45.02 52.66
CA MET A 1 20.00 44.74 53.99
C MET A 1 19.54 43.28 53.95
N SER A 2 20.41 42.30 54.21
CA SER A 2 20.86 41.76 55.51
C SER A 2 20.01 40.55 55.95
N TYR A 3 20.64 39.37 55.87
CA TYR A 3 20.28 38.06 56.48
C TYR A 3 20.20 38.15 58.02
N PRO A 4 19.55 37.20 58.74
CA PRO A 4 20.20 35.94 59.21
C PRO A 4 19.21 34.73 59.36
N GLY A 5 19.55 33.45 59.57
CA GLY A 5 20.79 32.69 59.82
C GLY A 5 20.44 31.23 60.19
N TYR A 6 21.31 30.26 59.85
CA TYR A 6 21.51 28.93 60.49
C TYR A 6 22.55 29.10 61.65
N PRO A 7 22.90 28.14 62.58
CA PRO A 7 23.14 26.67 62.44
C PRO A 7 22.85 25.87 63.78
N PRO A 8 23.42 24.68 64.17
CA PRO A 8 24.49 23.84 63.58
C PRO A 8 24.34 22.29 63.58
N ALA A 9 25.35 21.68 62.97
CA ALA A 9 25.63 20.25 62.80
C ALA A 9 26.50 19.66 63.93
N GLY A 10 26.52 18.33 64.04
CA GLY A 10 27.55 17.55 64.73
C GLY A 10 27.75 16.20 64.05
N GLY A 11 28.96 15.93 63.57
CA GLY A 11 29.36 14.66 62.96
C GLY A 11 30.51 14.00 63.70
N SER A 12 30.75 12.71 63.43
CA SER A 12 32.02 12.02 63.69
C SER A 12 32.05 10.61 63.04
N TYR A 13 33.05 10.38 62.18
CA TYR A 13 33.62 9.09 61.74
C TYR A 13 34.87 8.77 62.62
N PRO A 14 35.64 7.66 62.46
CA PRO A 14 35.45 6.25 62.01
C PRO A 14 36.01 5.26 63.11
N PRO A 15 36.39 3.95 62.90
CA PRO A 15 37.53 3.48 62.09
C PRO A 15 37.40 2.06 61.44
N ALA A 16 38.46 1.61 60.75
CA ALA A 16 38.55 0.39 59.95
C ALA A 16 39.26 -0.80 60.64
N GLY A 17 38.83 -2.03 60.32
CA GLY A 17 39.66 -3.25 60.13
C GLY A 17 39.89 -4.21 61.32
N GLN A 18 39.36 -5.45 61.23
CA GLN A 18 40.11 -6.72 61.04
C GLN A 18 39.24 -7.99 61.28
N TYR A 19 39.46 -8.97 60.40
CA TYR A 19 39.03 -10.37 60.22
C TYR A 19 38.42 -11.22 61.36
N GLN A 20 37.39 -12.03 61.03
CA GLN A 20 37.40 -13.52 61.10
C GLN A 20 36.17 -14.17 60.43
N GLN A 21 36.29 -15.47 60.10
CA GLN A 21 35.72 -16.20 58.96
C GLN A 21 34.45 -17.05 59.25
N ALA A 22 33.72 -17.38 58.16
CA ALA A 22 33.19 -18.71 57.72
C ALA A 22 31.69 -18.70 57.29
N PRO A 23 31.20 -19.70 56.53
CA PRO A 23 31.68 -20.23 55.25
C PRO A 23 30.58 -20.20 54.16
N GLY A 24 30.94 -20.22 52.86
CA GLY A 24 29.94 -20.42 51.80
C GLY A 24 30.46 -20.11 50.41
N GLY A 25 30.99 -21.11 49.72
CA GLY A 25 31.58 -20.98 48.40
C GLY A 25 30.57 -20.69 47.29
N TYR A 26 30.99 -19.84 46.36
CA TYR A 26 30.36 -19.61 45.06
C TYR A 26 30.48 -20.85 44.15
N PRO A 27 29.45 -21.22 43.39
CA PRO A 27 29.63 -22.00 42.17
C PRO A 27 29.82 -21.09 40.94
N PRO A 28 30.75 -21.43 40.02
CA PRO A 28 31.10 -20.62 38.84
C PRO A 28 30.12 -20.80 37.66
N GLN A 29 30.15 -19.80 36.76
CA GLN A 29 29.54 -19.86 35.43
C GLN A 29 30.19 -20.94 34.55
N PRO A 30 29.43 -21.62 33.67
CA PRO A 30 29.99 -22.31 32.52
C PRO A 30 29.93 -21.41 31.28
N GLY A 31 31.11 -21.07 30.76
CA GLY A 31 31.29 -20.58 29.40
C GLY A 31 31.42 -21.73 28.39
N ALA A 32 31.54 -21.31 27.13
CA ALA A 32 32.19 -21.99 26.01
C ALA A 32 31.66 -23.36 25.53
N TYR A 33 31.28 -23.36 24.25
CA TYR A 33 30.94 -24.51 23.42
C TYR A 33 32.02 -25.61 23.42
N PRO A 34 31.64 -26.89 23.62
CA PRO A 34 32.43 -28.00 23.12
C PRO A 34 32.02 -28.36 21.67
N PRO A 35 32.98 -28.71 20.80
CA PRO A 35 32.68 -29.33 19.51
C PRO A 35 32.41 -30.82 19.74
N GLN A 36 31.43 -31.41 19.04
CA GLN A 36 31.56 -32.74 18.40
C GLN A 36 30.23 -33.27 17.86
N GLY A 37 30.35 -33.92 16.70
CA GLY A 37 29.89 -35.29 16.53
C GLY A 37 28.38 -35.48 16.40
N GLY A 38 27.87 -35.35 15.17
CA GLY A 38 26.56 -35.89 14.82
C GLY A 38 26.59 -37.41 14.79
N TYR A 39 25.80 -38.04 15.67
CA TYR A 39 25.33 -39.42 15.52
C TYR A 39 23.86 -39.48 15.96
N PHE A 40 22.97 -39.78 15.00
CA PHE A 40 21.58 -40.15 15.26
C PHE A 40 21.46 -41.69 15.14
N PRO A 41 20.72 -42.38 16.04
CA PRO A 41 20.45 -43.82 15.91
C PRO A 41 19.41 -44.13 14.80
N PRO A 42 19.46 -45.33 14.17
CA PRO A 42 18.79 -45.61 12.91
C PRO A 42 17.35 -46.15 13.04
N GLN A 43 16.51 -45.87 12.02
CA GLN A 43 15.32 -46.68 11.72
C GLN A 43 15.66 -47.80 10.72
N PRO A 44 15.06 -49.00 10.84
CA PRO A 44 15.42 -50.19 10.07
C PRO A 44 14.66 -50.35 8.74
N GLY A 45 15.38 -50.82 7.70
CA GLY A 45 14.84 -51.37 6.44
C GLY A 45 15.67 -50.99 5.19
N ALA A 46 16.83 -51.63 4.97
CA ALA A 46 17.16 -52.57 3.85
C ALA A 46 17.24 -51.93 2.44
N PHE A 47 18.26 -52.06 1.55
CA PHE A 47 19.47 -52.91 1.32
C PHE A 47 20.44 -52.08 0.36
N PRO A 48 21.66 -52.52 -0.06
CA PRO A 48 22.94 -51.84 0.12
C PRO A 48 23.61 -51.25 -1.17
N PRO A 49 24.67 -50.43 -1.04
CA PRO A 49 25.60 -50.13 -2.14
C PRO A 49 26.86 -51.01 -2.06
N GLY A 50 27.22 -51.64 -3.18
CA GLY A 50 28.43 -52.45 -3.34
C GLY A 50 29.61 -51.64 -3.88
N ALA A 51 30.73 -51.74 -3.17
CA ALA A 51 32.16 -51.69 -3.54
C ALA A 51 32.58 -51.03 -4.87
N GLY A 52 33.52 -50.08 -4.76
CA GLY A 52 34.21 -49.44 -5.88
C GLY A 52 35.47 -50.16 -6.37
N TYR A 53 36.16 -49.53 -7.33
CA TYR A 53 37.61 -49.58 -7.64
C TYR A 53 37.93 -48.58 -8.80
N PRO A 54 39.21 -48.29 -9.18
CA PRO A 54 39.86 -46.97 -9.05
C PRO A 54 40.18 -46.30 -10.44
N PRO A 55 40.98 -45.21 -10.54
CA PRO A 55 40.91 -44.24 -11.63
C PRO A 55 41.83 -44.55 -12.82
N GLN A 56 41.46 -44.04 -14.00
CA GLN A 56 42.35 -43.97 -15.17
C GLN A 56 42.22 -42.63 -15.91
N ALA A 57 43.40 -42.10 -16.24
CA ALA A 57 43.64 -40.88 -16.98
C ALA A 57 43.25 -41.02 -18.47
N GLY A 58 42.84 -39.92 -19.08
CA GLY A 58 42.64 -39.84 -20.53
C GLY A 58 41.96 -38.54 -20.92
N GLY A 59 42.75 -37.51 -21.23
CA GLY A 59 42.27 -36.27 -21.82
C GLY A 59 41.89 -36.44 -23.29
N TYR A 60 40.87 -35.70 -23.72
CA TYR A 60 40.57 -35.39 -25.13
C TYR A 60 39.95 -33.97 -25.21
N PRO A 61 40.04 -33.30 -26.37
CA PRO A 61 40.48 -31.90 -26.45
C PRO A 61 39.36 -30.86 -26.56
N ALA A 62 39.76 -29.59 -26.36
CA ALA A 62 38.95 -28.40 -26.51
C ALA A 62 38.35 -28.28 -27.92
N GLN A 63 37.02 -28.11 -27.99
CA GLN A 63 36.28 -27.89 -29.22
C GLN A 63 36.30 -26.38 -29.55
N ALA A 64 36.98 -26.04 -30.63
CA ALA A 64 37.01 -24.70 -31.19
C ALA A 64 35.66 -24.37 -31.86
N GLY A 65 34.83 -23.56 -31.20
CA GLY A 65 33.64 -22.94 -31.77
C GLY A 65 33.95 -21.51 -32.22
N GLY A 66 34.74 -21.35 -33.28
CA GLY A 66 35.01 -20.06 -33.91
C GLY A 66 33.98 -19.75 -34.99
N TYR A 67 33.17 -18.71 -34.77
CA TYR A 67 32.35 -18.10 -35.81
C TYR A 67 33.25 -17.40 -36.85
N PRO A 68 32.99 -17.52 -38.17
CA PRO A 68 33.75 -16.81 -39.18
C PRO A 68 33.43 -15.29 -39.18
N PRO A 69 34.43 -14.41 -39.37
CA PRO A 69 34.21 -12.98 -39.45
C PRO A 69 33.63 -12.60 -40.82
N GLN A 70 32.47 -11.92 -40.85
CA GLN A 70 31.97 -11.27 -42.05
C GLN A 70 32.70 -9.94 -42.25
N ALA A 71 33.42 -9.85 -43.38
CA ALA A 71 34.03 -8.64 -43.88
C ALA A 71 32.96 -7.63 -44.32
N GLY A 72 33.24 -6.35 -44.04
CA GLY A 72 32.42 -5.23 -44.49
C GLY A 72 32.45 -5.04 -46.00
N GLY A 73 31.35 -4.49 -46.51
CA GLY A 73 31.20 -4.03 -47.88
C GLY A 73 29.80 -3.45 -48.10
N TYR A 74 29.66 -2.13 -48.02
CA TYR A 74 28.48 -1.43 -48.52
C TYR A 74 28.59 -1.31 -50.05
N PRO A 75 27.58 -1.74 -50.83
CA PRO A 75 27.46 -1.34 -52.23
C PRO A 75 26.67 -0.02 -52.33
N SER A 76 27.30 0.99 -52.90
CA SER A 76 26.65 2.21 -53.40
C SER A 76 25.87 1.89 -54.68
N GLN A 77 24.57 2.19 -54.72
CA GLN A 77 23.85 2.38 -55.98
C GLN A 77 23.19 3.76 -56.03
N ALA A 78 23.45 4.44 -57.14
CA ALA A 78 22.92 5.74 -57.52
C ALA A 78 22.01 5.59 -58.76
N GLY A 79 20.97 6.43 -58.82
CA GLY A 79 20.15 6.75 -59.98
C GLY A 79 18.85 5.92 -60.10
N GLY A 80 17.66 6.48 -60.28
CA GLY A 80 17.19 7.84 -60.57
C GLY A 80 15.66 7.84 -60.77
N TYR A 81 15.12 8.93 -61.32
CA TYR A 81 13.70 9.29 -61.66
C TYR A 81 13.00 10.26 -60.67
N PRO A 82 12.18 11.22 -61.16
CA PRO A 82 12.65 12.56 -61.53
C PRO A 82 11.88 13.71 -60.85
N ALA A 83 12.42 14.93 -60.99
CA ALA A 83 11.85 16.18 -60.49
C ALA A 83 10.77 16.75 -61.40
N GLN A 84 9.75 17.38 -60.80
CA GLN A 84 8.91 18.37 -61.48
C GLN A 84 8.85 19.65 -60.64
N ALA A 85 9.15 20.76 -61.32
CA ALA A 85 9.29 22.10 -60.78
C ALA A 85 8.06 22.97 -61.06
N GLY A 86 7.93 24.04 -60.26
CA GLY A 86 7.06 25.21 -60.48
C GLY A 86 6.26 25.51 -59.22
N GLY A 87 6.22 26.71 -58.63
CA GLY A 87 6.71 28.04 -58.99
C GLY A 87 5.92 29.04 -58.11
N TYR A 88 6.63 29.96 -57.45
CA TYR A 88 6.17 31.03 -56.53
C TYR A 88 5.14 32.01 -57.18
N PRO A 89 4.35 32.85 -56.45
CA PRO A 89 4.88 33.91 -55.56
C PRO A 89 4.06 34.36 -54.34
N ALA A 90 4.76 35.11 -53.47
CA ALA A 90 4.22 36.00 -52.45
C ALA A 90 4.10 37.43 -53.02
N GLN A 91 3.02 38.17 -52.69
CA GLN A 91 3.05 39.46 -51.94
C GLN A 91 1.67 40.16 -51.85
N ALA A 92 1.47 40.82 -50.71
CA ALA A 92 0.83 42.13 -50.48
C ALA A 92 -0.71 42.32 -50.41
N GLY A 93 -1.10 43.07 -49.37
CA GLY A 93 -2.40 43.73 -49.13
C GLY A 93 -2.94 43.42 -47.73
N GLY A 94 -3.19 44.30 -46.76
CA GLY A 94 -3.27 45.77 -46.72
C GLY A 94 -4.55 46.22 -46.01
N TYR A 95 -4.41 47.00 -44.92
CA TYR A 95 -5.36 47.95 -44.28
C TYR A 95 -6.57 47.45 -43.44
N PRO A 96 -7.15 48.28 -42.53
CA PRO A 96 -6.68 49.52 -41.87
C PRO A 96 -6.89 49.56 -40.34
N ALA A 97 -6.49 50.70 -39.77
CA ALA A 97 -6.38 51.09 -38.36
C ALA A 97 -7.70 51.33 -37.58
N ALA A 98 -7.51 51.42 -36.25
CA ALA A 98 -8.48 51.66 -35.19
C ALA A 98 -9.16 53.05 -35.19
N PRO A 99 -10.26 53.16 -34.43
CA PRO A 99 -10.50 54.26 -33.49
C PRO A 99 -10.64 53.67 -32.06
N GLY A 100 -9.94 54.18 -31.05
CA GLY A 100 -10.19 55.49 -30.46
C GLY A 100 -11.23 55.37 -29.34
N GLY A 101 -10.78 55.20 -28.10
CA GLY A 101 -11.66 55.15 -26.92
C GLY A 101 -10.84 55.12 -25.63
N GLY A 102 -10.60 56.31 -25.06
CA GLY A 102 -9.84 56.50 -23.84
C GLY A 102 -10.61 56.12 -22.57
N PHE A 103 -9.86 55.76 -21.53
CA PHE A 103 -10.32 55.78 -20.15
C PHE A 103 -9.57 56.89 -19.40
N PRO A 104 -10.26 57.81 -18.70
CA PRO A 104 -9.62 58.87 -17.94
C PRO A 104 -9.09 58.38 -16.58
N PRO A 105 -8.06 59.04 -16.01
CA PRO A 105 -7.59 58.78 -14.66
C PRO A 105 -8.19 59.76 -13.63
N GLN A 106 -8.16 59.34 -12.35
CA GLN A 106 -7.77 60.12 -11.16
C GLN A 106 -8.81 60.38 -10.05
N ALA A 107 -8.26 60.43 -8.82
CA ALA A 107 -8.77 60.80 -7.49
C ALA A 107 -9.19 59.60 -6.60
N GLY A 108 -8.63 59.31 -5.42
CA GLY A 108 -7.88 60.12 -4.45
C GLY A 108 -8.73 60.34 -3.19
N GLY A 109 -8.37 59.74 -2.05
CA GLY A 109 -8.92 60.11 -0.74
C GLY A 109 -8.91 59.02 0.34
N TYR A 110 -8.04 59.18 1.35
CA TYR A 110 -8.19 58.60 2.70
C TYR A 110 -9.20 59.44 3.51
N PRO A 111 -9.72 58.94 4.66
CA PRO A 111 -9.11 59.41 5.91
C PRO A 111 -8.94 58.32 6.99
N ALA A 112 -8.08 58.63 7.96
CA ALA A 112 -7.69 57.80 9.10
C ALA A 112 -8.37 58.24 10.42
N ALA A 113 -8.42 57.30 11.38
CA ALA A 113 -8.36 57.44 12.86
C ALA A 113 -9.53 58.14 13.60
N GLN A 114 -10.02 57.80 14.81
CA GLN A 114 -9.75 56.89 15.97
C GLN A 114 -10.98 57.06 16.95
N PRO A 115 -10.99 56.70 18.26
CA PRO A 115 -10.98 55.36 18.89
C PRO A 115 -12.07 55.12 19.97
N GLY A 116 -12.24 53.85 20.38
CA GLY A 116 -12.44 53.45 21.78
C GLY A 116 -13.88 53.35 22.35
N THR A 117 -14.25 52.16 22.84
CA THR A 117 -14.46 51.82 24.28
C THR A 117 -15.37 50.59 24.45
N TYR A 118 -14.90 49.60 25.21
CA TYR A 118 -15.73 48.58 25.88
C TYR A 118 -16.28 49.16 27.19
N PRO A 119 -17.39 48.63 27.73
CA PRO A 119 -17.21 47.82 28.96
C PRO A 119 -18.17 46.63 29.15
N ASN A 120 -17.60 45.54 29.69
CA ASN A 120 -18.03 44.68 30.81
C ASN A 120 -19.44 44.03 30.90
N MET A 121 -19.41 42.70 31.08
CA MET A 121 -20.37 41.79 31.74
C MET A 121 -20.55 42.11 33.26
N PRO A 122 -21.39 41.43 34.12
CA PRO A 122 -22.29 40.24 34.01
C PRO A 122 -23.64 40.45 34.81
N PRO A 123 -24.32 39.50 35.54
CA PRO A 123 -24.52 38.03 35.48
C PRO A 123 -26.01 37.52 35.60
N ALA A 124 -26.20 36.21 35.36
CA ALA A 124 -27.09 35.22 36.05
C ALA A 124 -28.65 35.28 36.07
N ALA A 125 -29.23 34.06 35.97
CA ALA A 125 -30.39 33.48 36.69
C ALA A 125 -31.76 33.31 35.99
N GLY A 126 -32.30 32.07 36.07
CA GLY A 126 -33.73 31.66 36.06
C GLY A 126 -34.50 31.87 34.74
N GLY A 127 -35.40 31.02 34.24
CA GLY A 127 -36.30 30.06 34.87
C GLY A 127 -37.74 30.37 34.41
N TRP A 128 -38.38 29.41 33.71
CA TRP A 128 -39.83 29.22 33.49
C TRP A 128 -40.65 30.08 32.49
N GLY A 129 -41.25 29.39 31.51
CA GLY A 129 -42.71 29.43 31.26
C GLY A 129 -43.27 30.26 30.09
N GLY A 130 -44.12 29.62 29.26
CA GLY A 130 -45.30 30.28 28.65
C GLY A 130 -45.39 30.32 27.12
N GLN A 131 -46.22 29.45 26.52
CA GLN A 131 -46.90 29.67 25.22
C GLN A 131 -48.21 30.46 25.44
N PRO A 132 -48.73 31.18 24.42
CA PRO A 132 -49.80 30.66 23.54
C PRO A 132 -49.63 31.15 22.08
N GLY A 133 -50.18 30.59 20.99
CA GLY A 133 -51.35 29.73 20.75
C GLY A 133 -52.29 30.45 19.77
N PHE A 134 -52.40 29.97 18.52
CA PHE A 134 -53.48 30.17 17.51
C PHE A 134 -53.11 29.24 16.32
N GLY A 135 -53.93 28.40 15.68
CA GLY A 135 -55.37 28.13 15.67
C GLY A 135 -55.72 27.64 14.26
N ALA A 136 -56.13 26.37 14.11
CA ALA A 136 -56.58 25.75 12.85
C ALA A 136 -58.05 26.09 12.52
N PRO A 137 -58.56 25.74 11.32
CA PRO A 137 -59.40 24.52 11.18
C PRO A 137 -59.17 23.79 9.82
N GLY A 138 -59.51 22.52 9.55
CA GLY A 138 -60.29 21.48 10.23
C GLY A 138 -61.25 20.77 9.24
N GLY A 139 -61.11 19.44 9.06
CA GLY A 139 -62.11 18.51 8.47
C GLY A 139 -61.76 17.97 7.07
N GLY A 140 -61.89 16.69 6.70
CA GLY A 140 -62.38 15.45 7.33
C GLY A 140 -62.12 14.26 6.38
N MET A 141 -62.13 13.02 6.89
CA MET A 141 -61.98 11.77 6.11
C MET A 141 -63.19 11.48 5.20
N PRO A 142 -63.06 10.57 4.21
CA PRO A 142 -63.69 9.25 4.40
C PRO A 142 -62.93 8.03 3.82
N GLN A 143 -63.36 6.85 4.25
CA GLN A 143 -62.86 5.50 3.93
C GLN A 143 -63.86 4.77 2.99
N GLY A 144 -63.39 3.98 1.99
CA GLY A 144 -64.18 2.85 1.43
C GLY A 144 -64.11 2.53 -0.09
N TYR A 145 -63.26 1.53 -0.46
CA TYR A 145 -63.45 0.45 -1.48
C TYR A 145 -63.44 0.75 -3.02
N PRO A 146 -63.18 -0.26 -3.91
CA PRO A 146 -61.88 -0.47 -4.60
C PRO A 146 -61.93 -0.31 -6.15
N GLY A 147 -60.78 -0.14 -6.82
CA GLY A 147 -60.72 0.00 -8.29
C GLY A 147 -59.42 -0.43 -8.97
N ALA A 148 -59.51 -1.55 -9.69
CA ALA A 148 -58.81 -2.08 -10.88
C ALA A 148 -57.40 -1.60 -11.34
N PRO A 149 -56.50 -2.53 -11.76
CA PRO A 149 -55.27 -2.23 -12.49
C PRO A 149 -55.48 -2.14 -14.03
N ALA A 150 -54.56 -1.42 -14.68
CA ALA A 150 -54.55 -1.07 -16.10
C ALA A 150 -54.32 -2.26 -17.08
N PRO A 151 -54.75 -2.17 -18.35
CA PRO A 151 -54.87 -3.30 -19.28
C PRO A 151 -53.63 -3.50 -20.15
N GLY A 152 -53.21 -4.76 -20.38
CA GLY A 152 -52.15 -5.04 -21.34
C GLY A 152 -51.62 -6.47 -21.52
N GLN A 153 -52.18 -7.51 -20.89
CA GLN A 153 -51.76 -8.90 -21.18
C GLN A 153 -52.97 -9.81 -21.39
N GLN A 154 -53.11 -10.34 -22.61
CA GLN A 154 -54.02 -11.44 -22.91
C GLN A 154 -53.32 -12.79 -22.68
N PRO A 155 -54.02 -13.79 -22.11
CA PRO A 155 -53.44 -15.09 -21.78
C PRO A 155 -53.47 -16.07 -22.97
N MET A 156 -52.42 -16.88 -23.10
CA MET A 156 -52.34 -17.99 -24.05
C MET A 156 -53.04 -19.26 -23.50
N PRO A 157 -53.57 -20.15 -24.37
CA PRO A 157 -54.41 -21.28 -23.96
C PRO A 157 -53.63 -22.49 -23.42
N ALA A 158 -54.23 -23.22 -22.48
CA ALA A 158 -53.74 -24.47 -21.93
C ALA A 158 -53.88 -25.64 -22.94
N PHE A 159 -52.83 -26.48 -23.04
CA PHE A 159 -52.85 -27.77 -23.75
C PHE A 159 -52.66 -28.95 -22.78
N PRO A 160 -53.28 -30.12 -23.02
CA PRO A 160 -53.24 -31.28 -22.12
C PRO A 160 -52.00 -32.16 -22.35
N GLY A 161 -51.61 -32.91 -21.31
CA GLY A 161 -50.30 -33.52 -21.14
C GLY A 161 -49.92 -34.73 -22.02
N ALA A 162 -48.61 -34.99 -22.00
CA ALA A 162 -47.95 -36.26 -22.33
C ALA A 162 -46.60 -36.34 -21.56
N PRO A 163 -46.07 -37.55 -21.27
CA PRO A 163 -45.18 -37.80 -20.13
C PRO A 163 -43.68 -37.61 -20.46
N ASN A 164 -42.91 -37.10 -19.49
CA ASN A 164 -41.45 -37.03 -19.58
C ASN A 164 -40.81 -38.18 -18.78
N PRO A 165 -39.84 -38.96 -19.32
CA PRO A 165 -39.33 -40.16 -18.67
C PRO A 165 -38.47 -39.89 -17.43
N SER A 166 -38.74 -40.68 -16.41
CA SER A 166 -38.00 -40.80 -15.16
C SER A 166 -36.52 -41.15 -15.40
N MET A 167 -35.61 -40.34 -14.83
CA MET A 167 -34.22 -40.74 -14.58
C MET A 167 -34.07 -41.11 -13.09
N PRO A 168 -33.36 -42.21 -12.75
CA PRO A 168 -33.46 -42.83 -11.43
C PRO A 168 -32.72 -42.04 -10.35
N GLY A 169 -33.37 -41.86 -9.21
CA GLY A 169 -32.76 -41.33 -8.00
C GLY A 169 -31.75 -42.32 -7.41
N TYR A 170 -30.49 -41.90 -7.34
CA TYR A 170 -29.51 -42.51 -6.46
C TYR A 170 -29.57 -41.80 -5.11
N GLY A 171 -30.27 -42.42 -4.17
CA GLY A 171 -30.20 -42.08 -2.76
C GLY A 171 -28.83 -42.48 -2.22
N GLY A 172 -28.05 -41.47 -1.82
CA GLY A 172 -26.83 -41.60 -1.04
C GLY A 172 -26.82 -40.49 -0.01
N GLY A 173 -27.44 -40.73 1.15
CA GLY A 173 -27.40 -39.82 2.27
C GLY A 173 -25.97 -39.69 2.78
N VAL A 174 -25.33 -38.56 2.48
CA VAL A 174 -24.18 -38.07 3.24
C VAL A 174 -24.72 -37.24 4.40
N PRO A 175 -24.37 -37.55 5.66
CA PRO A 175 -24.73 -36.70 6.78
C PRO A 175 -24.08 -35.33 6.58
N THR A 176 -24.87 -34.27 6.55
CA THR A 176 -24.36 -32.91 6.67
C THR A 176 -23.76 -32.76 8.07
N GLY A 177 -22.47 -33.04 8.19
CA GLY A 177 -21.70 -32.65 9.37
C GLY A 177 -21.80 -31.14 9.58
N PRO A 178 -21.71 -30.65 10.82
CA PRO A 178 -21.76 -29.23 11.09
C PRO A 178 -20.68 -28.52 10.28
N THR A 179 -21.10 -27.51 9.51
CA THR A 179 -20.20 -26.54 8.89
C THR A 179 -19.24 -26.05 9.99
N PRO A 180 -17.92 -26.04 9.77
CA PRO A 180 -17.03 -25.41 10.72
C PRO A 180 -17.53 -23.97 10.90
N PRO A 181 -17.84 -23.54 12.15
CA PRO A 181 -18.19 -22.15 12.36
C PRO A 181 -17.07 -21.31 11.78
N ALA A 182 -17.41 -20.34 10.93
CA ALA A 182 -16.47 -19.32 10.48
C ALA A 182 -15.74 -18.85 11.74
N ALA A 183 -14.42 -19.07 11.78
CA ALA A 183 -13.63 -18.73 12.95
C ALA A 183 -14.02 -17.30 13.34
N PRO A 184 -14.52 -17.06 14.56
CA PRO A 184 -14.97 -15.74 14.95
C PRO A 184 -13.84 -14.76 14.65
N ALA A 185 -14.18 -13.59 14.10
CA ALA A 185 -13.20 -12.57 13.79
C ALA A 185 -12.45 -12.24 15.08
N VAL A 186 -11.28 -12.85 15.27
CA VAL A 186 -10.42 -12.58 16.42
C VAL A 186 -10.09 -11.11 16.28
N ASN A 187 -10.48 -10.31 17.27
CA ASN A 187 -10.05 -8.92 17.32
C ASN A 187 -8.53 -8.95 17.55
N LYS A 188 -7.76 -8.94 16.46
CA LYS A 188 -6.30 -9.05 16.50
C LYS A 188 -5.64 -7.76 17.00
N GLY A 189 -6.43 -6.76 17.39
CA GLY A 189 -5.96 -5.44 17.78
C GLY A 189 -5.28 -4.70 16.62
N TYR A 190 -4.50 -3.68 16.95
CA TYR A 190 -3.70 -2.93 15.98
C TYR A 190 -2.59 -3.80 15.38
N ARG A 191 -2.51 -3.87 14.05
CA ARG A 191 -1.58 -4.73 13.29
C ARG A 191 -0.47 -3.97 12.53
N GLY A 192 -0.37 -2.66 12.74
CA GLY A 192 0.79 -1.88 12.32
C GLY A 192 2.01 -2.07 13.22
N THR A 193 3.18 -1.72 12.72
CA THR A 193 4.48 -1.71 13.43
C THR A 193 4.85 -0.36 14.02
N ILE A 194 4.32 0.75 13.49
CA ILE A 194 4.48 2.10 14.06
C ILE A 194 3.25 2.44 14.90
N LYS A 195 3.41 3.09 16.05
CA LYS A 195 2.30 3.52 16.92
C LYS A 195 2.50 4.98 17.30
N ASP A 196 1.45 5.61 17.84
CA ASP A 196 1.56 6.94 18.44
C ASP A 196 2.67 6.94 19.51
N PHE A 197 3.61 7.86 19.39
CA PHE A 197 4.64 8.08 20.39
C PHE A 197 4.05 8.87 21.57
N PRO A 198 4.05 8.33 22.80
CA PRO A 198 3.50 9.04 23.95
C PRO A 198 4.23 10.35 24.23
N GLY A 199 3.47 11.43 24.40
CA GLY A 199 4.04 12.76 24.70
C GLY A 199 4.77 13.43 23.53
N ALA A 200 4.54 12.98 22.29
CA ALA A 200 5.07 13.67 21.11
C ALA A 200 4.58 15.12 21.07
N ASP A 201 5.52 16.04 20.85
CA ASP A 201 5.28 17.47 20.74
C ASP A 201 5.83 17.95 19.39
N PRO A 202 4.96 18.39 18.45
CA PRO A 202 5.38 18.87 17.16
C PRO A 202 6.43 19.97 17.21
N LEU A 203 6.43 20.84 18.23
CA LEU A 203 7.40 21.94 18.36
C LEU A 203 8.80 21.43 18.71
N ARG A 204 8.90 20.44 19.59
CA ARG A 204 10.18 19.77 19.92
C ARG A 204 10.68 18.95 18.74
N ASP A 205 9.77 18.24 18.07
CA ASP A 205 10.11 17.39 16.93
C ASP A 205 10.67 18.24 15.77
N VAL A 206 10.10 19.42 15.49
CA VAL A 206 10.66 20.32 14.45
C VAL A 206 11.98 20.95 14.84
N GLU A 207 12.25 21.14 16.14
CA GLU A 207 13.57 21.58 16.62
C GLU A 207 14.64 20.52 16.38
N VAL A 208 14.32 19.25 16.64
CA VAL A 208 15.21 18.12 16.32
C VAL A 208 15.52 18.09 14.82
N LEU A 209 14.50 18.18 13.96
CA LEU A 209 14.70 18.23 12.50
C LEU A 209 15.54 19.44 12.08
N ARG A 210 15.26 20.63 12.63
CA ARG A 210 16.01 21.84 12.28
C ARG A 210 17.48 21.72 12.66
N LYS A 211 17.78 21.15 13.82
CA LYS A 211 19.14 20.91 14.32
C LYS A 211 19.86 19.88 13.45
N ALA A 212 19.18 18.81 13.07
CA ALA A 212 19.73 17.76 12.21
C ALA A 212 20.14 18.29 10.82
N MET A 213 19.44 19.30 10.32
CA MET A 213 19.70 19.96 9.02
C MET A 213 20.51 21.27 9.15
N LYS A 214 21.20 21.51 10.27
CA LYS A 214 21.96 22.75 10.49
C LYS A 214 23.46 22.50 10.42
N GLY A 215 24.13 23.21 9.52
CA GLY A 215 25.58 23.22 9.42
C GLY A 215 26.05 22.54 8.14
N PHE A 216 27.28 22.07 8.14
CA PHE A 216 27.80 21.27 7.04
C PHE A 216 27.45 19.80 7.24
N GLY A 217 26.81 19.18 6.25
CA GLY A 217 26.26 17.83 6.36
C GLY A 217 24.92 17.79 7.10
N THR A 218 24.37 16.58 7.21
CA THR A 218 23.05 16.32 7.80
C THR A 218 23.18 15.22 8.85
N ASP A 219 22.48 15.32 9.97
CA ASP A 219 22.35 14.23 10.95
C ASP A 219 21.19 13.31 10.54
N GLU A 220 21.44 12.39 9.62
CA GLU A 220 20.40 11.50 9.12
C GLU A 220 19.87 10.56 10.21
N ASN A 221 20.70 10.20 11.20
CA ASN A 221 20.29 9.34 12.31
C ASN A 221 19.21 10.01 13.16
N ALA A 222 19.36 11.30 13.47
CA ALA A 222 18.33 12.05 14.18
C ALA A 222 17.01 12.12 13.41
N ILE A 223 17.07 12.27 12.08
CA ILE A 223 15.89 12.25 11.21
C ILE A 223 15.23 10.86 11.23
N ILE A 224 16.05 9.81 11.12
CA ILE A 224 15.64 8.40 11.13
C ILE A 224 14.90 8.05 12.44
N GLU A 225 15.54 8.33 13.58
CA GLU A 225 15.00 8.01 14.90
C GLU A 225 13.70 8.77 15.18
N LEU A 226 13.66 10.06 14.82
CA LEU A 226 12.47 10.87 15.00
C LEU A 226 11.32 10.36 14.13
N LEU A 227 11.50 10.32 12.81
CA LEU A 227 10.39 9.97 11.90
C LEU A 227 10.00 8.50 12.02
N GLY A 228 10.95 7.61 12.29
CA GLY A 228 10.72 6.17 12.47
C GLY A 228 9.95 5.83 13.76
N SER A 229 9.94 6.73 14.75
CA SER A 229 9.23 6.55 16.01
C SER A 229 7.90 7.30 16.11
N ARG A 230 7.55 8.14 15.13
CA ARG A 230 6.30 8.91 15.10
C ARG A 230 5.26 8.27 14.18
N SER A 231 4.00 8.23 14.60
CA SER A 231 2.92 7.83 13.70
C SER A 231 2.72 8.86 12.58
N ASN A 232 2.03 8.47 11.51
CA ASN A 232 1.72 9.39 10.42
C ASN A 232 0.93 10.61 10.91
N LYS A 233 -0.01 10.37 11.83
CA LYS A 233 -0.78 11.42 12.53
C LYS A 233 0.11 12.43 13.24
N GLN A 234 1.26 12.01 13.77
CA GLN A 234 2.25 12.87 14.42
C GLN A 234 3.23 13.51 13.42
N ARG A 235 3.58 12.80 12.34
CA ARG A 235 4.50 13.28 11.30
C ARG A 235 3.91 14.36 10.40
N VAL A 236 2.66 14.21 9.96
CA VAL A 236 2.03 15.12 8.99
C VAL A 236 1.96 16.57 9.50
N PRO A 237 1.58 16.84 10.77
CA PRO A 237 1.60 18.19 11.34
C PRO A 237 2.97 18.86 11.40
N LEU A 238 4.08 18.10 11.34
CA LEU A 238 5.43 18.66 11.40
C LEU A 238 5.70 19.67 10.28
N LYS A 239 5.09 19.48 9.10
CA LYS A 239 5.21 20.44 7.99
C LYS A 239 4.68 21.83 8.38
N ALA A 240 3.49 21.88 8.98
CA ALA A 240 2.87 23.12 9.42
C ALA A 240 3.59 23.74 10.62
N ALA A 241 4.00 22.89 11.59
CA ALA A 241 4.78 23.34 12.74
C ALA A 241 6.13 23.94 12.32
N TYR A 242 6.86 23.29 11.41
CA TYR A 242 8.16 23.76 10.93
C TYR A 242 8.02 25.11 10.20
N LYS A 243 6.97 25.25 9.37
CA LYS A 243 6.66 26.51 8.70
C LYS A 243 6.33 27.63 9.67
N THR A 244 5.56 27.35 10.71
CA THR A 244 5.18 28.32 11.74
C THR A 244 6.39 28.76 12.57
N THR A 245 7.23 27.82 13.00
CA THR A 245 8.37 28.08 13.89
C THR A 245 9.53 28.76 13.17
N TYR A 246 9.82 28.37 11.93
CA TYR A 246 11.03 28.81 11.22
C TYR A 246 10.77 29.63 9.96
N GLY A 247 9.52 29.76 9.52
CA GLY A 247 9.17 30.43 8.25
C GLY A 247 9.60 29.65 7.00
N LYS A 248 10.15 28.44 7.15
CA LYS A 248 10.71 27.60 6.07
C LYS A 248 9.82 26.41 5.71
N ASP A 249 10.01 25.87 4.53
CA ASP A 249 9.30 24.65 4.10
C ASP A 249 10.12 23.40 4.47
N LEU A 250 9.53 22.52 5.29
CA LEU A 250 10.22 21.31 5.77
C LEU A 250 10.61 20.37 4.62
N VAL A 251 9.73 20.22 3.63
CA VAL A 251 9.98 19.33 2.49
C VAL A 251 11.14 19.86 1.65
N SER A 252 11.18 21.17 1.39
CA SER A 252 12.26 21.84 0.67
C SER A 252 13.60 21.71 1.39
N ASP A 253 13.65 21.92 2.70
CA ASP A 253 14.88 21.77 3.49
C ASP A 253 15.35 20.30 3.47
N LEU A 254 14.45 19.33 3.66
CA LEU A 254 14.83 17.90 3.57
C LEU A 254 15.34 17.52 2.18
N LYS A 255 14.77 18.07 1.11
CA LYS A 255 15.26 17.87 -0.26
C LYS A 255 16.63 18.49 -0.52
N SER A 256 16.99 19.59 0.16
CA SER A 256 18.32 20.19 -0.01
C SER A 256 19.39 19.38 0.71
N GLU A 257 19.02 18.72 1.82
CA GLU A 257 19.91 17.94 2.67
C GLU A 257 20.06 16.46 2.26
N LEU A 258 18.95 15.81 1.89
CA LEU A 258 18.92 14.37 1.61
C LEU A 258 19.00 14.08 0.12
N ARG A 259 19.47 12.88 -0.26
CA ARG A 259 19.51 12.46 -1.67
C ARG A 259 19.02 11.02 -1.86
N GLY A 260 18.49 10.77 -3.05
CA GLY A 260 18.15 9.45 -3.56
C GLY A 260 17.11 8.72 -2.74
N ASN A 261 17.23 7.40 -2.67
CA ASN A 261 16.32 6.50 -1.98
C ASN A 261 15.96 6.91 -0.52
N PHE A 262 16.91 7.49 0.23
CA PHE A 262 16.65 7.96 1.60
C PHE A 262 15.78 9.22 1.63
N GLU A 263 16.02 10.15 0.70
CA GLU A 263 15.16 11.32 0.48
C GLU A 263 13.73 10.86 0.17
N ASP A 264 13.56 9.94 -0.79
CA ASP A 264 12.25 9.43 -1.19
C ASP A 264 11.47 8.82 -0.02
N LEU A 265 12.16 8.04 0.82
CA LEU A 265 11.58 7.42 2.01
C LEU A 265 11.12 8.45 3.04
N VAL A 266 11.99 9.41 3.37
CA VAL A 266 11.67 10.48 4.34
C VAL A 266 10.52 11.34 3.86
N LEU A 267 10.47 11.68 2.57
CA LEU A 267 9.39 12.49 2.00
C LEU A 267 8.07 11.71 1.95
N ALA A 268 8.10 10.41 1.61
CA ALA A 268 6.94 9.54 1.68
C ALA A 268 6.34 9.50 3.09
N MET A 269 7.18 9.53 4.13
CA MET A 269 6.75 9.51 5.53
C MET A 269 6.00 10.75 6.00
N LEU A 270 6.15 11.88 5.32
CA LEU A 270 5.51 13.15 5.66
C LEU A 270 4.20 13.41 4.91
N LYS A 271 3.76 12.45 4.07
CA LYS A 271 2.48 12.47 3.37
C LYS A 271 1.44 11.68 4.16
N THR A 272 0.18 12.07 4.12
CA THR A 272 -0.90 11.16 4.55
C THR A 272 -0.91 9.94 3.62
N PRO A 273 -1.47 8.78 4.04
CA PRO A 273 -1.50 7.59 3.20
C PRO A 273 -2.11 7.84 1.81
N THR A 274 -3.23 8.58 1.76
CA THR A 274 -3.94 8.88 0.50
C THR A 274 -3.22 9.92 -0.36
N HIS A 275 -2.52 10.91 0.22
CA HIS A 275 -1.63 11.79 -0.55
C HIS A 275 -0.42 11.03 -1.11
N PHE A 276 0.12 10.08 -0.34
CA PHE A 276 1.23 9.25 -0.80
C PHE A 276 0.80 8.37 -1.97
N ASP A 277 -0.32 7.65 -1.83
CA ASP A 277 -0.88 6.83 -2.91
C ASP A 277 -1.22 7.67 -4.16
N ALA A 278 -1.82 8.85 -4.01
CA ALA A 278 -2.09 9.74 -5.14
C ALA A 278 -0.81 10.15 -5.88
N SER A 279 0.26 10.46 -5.15
CA SER A 279 1.55 10.76 -5.76
C SER A 279 2.22 9.55 -6.42
N GLU A 280 2.10 8.35 -5.84
CA GLU A 280 2.63 7.12 -6.45
C GLU A 280 1.86 6.75 -7.73
N LEU A 281 0.54 6.96 -7.76
CA LEU A 281 -0.27 6.80 -8.97
C LEU A 281 0.10 7.84 -10.03
N ARG A 282 0.36 9.09 -9.63
CA ARG A 282 0.78 10.15 -10.56
C ARG A 282 2.07 9.75 -11.25
N GLU A 283 3.05 9.35 -10.45
CA GLU A 283 4.35 8.96 -10.93
C GLU A 283 4.34 7.67 -11.76
N ALA A 284 3.44 6.74 -11.44
CA ALA A 284 3.23 5.52 -12.24
C ALA A 284 2.64 5.80 -13.64
N ILE A 285 1.98 6.95 -13.82
CA ILE A 285 1.36 7.41 -15.06
C ILE A 285 2.22 8.47 -15.76
N SER A 286 3.15 9.11 -15.06
CA SER A 286 3.96 10.18 -15.64
C SER A 286 5.30 9.64 -16.15
N GLY A 287 5.61 9.92 -17.42
CA GLY A 287 6.93 9.66 -17.99
C GLY A 287 6.88 8.80 -19.25
N ALA A 288 8.03 8.26 -19.63
CA ALA A 288 8.11 7.32 -20.76
C ALA A 288 7.73 5.91 -20.27
N GLY A 289 6.49 5.52 -20.51
CA GLY A 289 5.92 4.25 -20.07
C GLY A 289 5.15 4.36 -18.76
N THR A 290 4.44 3.28 -18.43
CA THR A 290 3.54 3.20 -17.26
C THR A 290 4.09 2.17 -16.28
N ASP A 291 4.04 2.43 -14.98
CA ASP A 291 4.31 1.40 -13.95
C ASP A 291 3.00 0.68 -13.62
N GLU A 292 2.61 -0.29 -14.44
CA GLU A 292 1.37 -1.05 -14.24
C GLU A 292 1.37 -1.81 -12.91
N ALA A 293 2.55 -2.23 -12.45
CA ALA A 293 2.67 -2.95 -11.19
C ALA A 293 2.31 -2.05 -10.00
N CYS A 294 2.65 -0.76 -10.02
CA CYS A 294 2.22 0.23 -9.03
C CYS A 294 0.70 0.46 -9.08
N LEU A 295 0.15 0.68 -10.29
CA LEU A 295 -1.30 0.88 -10.49
C LEU A 295 -2.12 -0.29 -9.92
N ILE A 296 -1.71 -1.52 -10.26
CA ILE A 296 -2.34 -2.74 -9.77
C ILE A 296 -2.25 -2.85 -8.24
N GLU A 297 -1.08 -2.58 -7.66
CA GLU A 297 -0.83 -2.70 -6.21
C GLU A 297 -1.75 -1.79 -5.40
N ILE A 298 -1.85 -0.52 -5.78
CA ILE A 298 -2.67 0.45 -5.06
C ILE A 298 -4.15 0.13 -5.29
N LEU A 299 -4.60 0.08 -6.55
CA LEU A 299 -6.03 0.00 -6.86
C LEU A 299 -6.69 -1.33 -6.43
N SER A 300 -5.92 -2.42 -6.33
CA SER A 300 -6.46 -3.72 -5.88
C SER A 300 -6.47 -3.89 -4.36
N SER A 301 -5.65 -3.13 -3.62
CA SER A 301 -5.46 -3.34 -2.18
C SER A 301 -6.22 -2.36 -1.29
N ARG A 302 -6.47 -1.14 -1.77
CA ARG A 302 -7.17 -0.09 -1.01
C ARG A 302 -8.68 -0.36 -0.87
N SER A 303 -9.26 0.20 0.18
CA SER A 303 -10.70 0.23 0.44
C SER A 303 -11.41 1.26 -0.44
N ASN A 304 -12.74 1.18 -0.54
CA ASN A 304 -13.52 2.17 -1.29
C ASN A 304 -13.29 3.59 -0.77
N ALA A 305 -13.29 3.78 0.55
CA ALA A 305 -13.07 5.09 1.17
C ALA A 305 -11.68 5.67 0.84
N GLU A 306 -10.63 4.84 0.89
CA GLU A 306 -9.29 5.24 0.48
C GLU A 306 -9.24 5.62 -1.00
N ILE A 307 -9.83 4.81 -1.89
CA ILE A 307 -9.86 5.09 -3.35
C ILE A 307 -10.60 6.40 -3.65
N GLN A 308 -11.72 6.67 -2.99
CA GLN A 308 -12.47 7.91 -3.18
C GLN A 308 -11.65 9.14 -2.76
N GLU A 309 -10.96 9.06 -1.62
CA GLU A 309 -10.10 10.14 -1.15
C GLU A 309 -8.87 10.32 -2.05
N ILE A 310 -8.26 9.23 -2.52
CA ILE A 310 -7.17 9.27 -3.50
C ILE A 310 -7.61 9.97 -4.78
N THR A 311 -8.76 9.62 -5.35
CA THR A 311 -9.29 10.24 -6.59
C THR A 311 -9.55 11.73 -6.40
N LYS A 312 -10.08 12.14 -5.23
CA LYS A 312 -10.27 13.54 -4.88
C LYS A 312 -8.96 14.30 -4.78
N ILE A 313 -7.97 13.75 -4.06
CA ILE A 313 -6.63 14.36 -3.92
C ILE A 313 -5.95 14.46 -5.28
N TYR A 314 -5.97 13.39 -6.07
CA TYR A 314 -5.34 13.35 -7.40
C TYR A 314 -5.89 14.46 -8.29
N LYS A 315 -7.22 14.63 -8.34
CA LYS A 315 -7.85 15.71 -9.11
C LYS A 315 -7.45 17.09 -8.60
N ALA A 316 -7.42 17.28 -7.28
CA ALA A 316 -7.06 18.56 -6.66
C ALA A 316 -5.59 18.94 -6.91
N GLU A 317 -4.67 17.98 -6.85
CA GLU A 317 -3.23 18.23 -7.02
C GLU A 317 -2.79 18.33 -8.48
N TYR A 318 -3.39 17.52 -9.37
CA TYR A 318 -2.88 17.37 -10.74
C TYR A 318 -3.83 17.88 -11.83
N GLY A 319 -5.00 18.40 -11.46
CA GLY A 319 -5.94 19.04 -12.38
C GLY A 319 -6.61 18.09 -13.39
N LYS A 320 -6.40 16.78 -13.27
CA LYS A 320 -6.95 15.72 -14.13
C LYS A 320 -7.58 14.64 -13.26
N SER A 321 -8.70 14.05 -13.68
CA SER A 321 -9.27 12.93 -12.91
C SER A 321 -8.33 11.71 -12.99
N LEU A 322 -8.32 10.88 -11.93
CA LEU A 322 -7.53 9.65 -11.94
C LEU A 322 -7.99 8.70 -13.05
N GLU A 323 -9.29 8.63 -13.32
CA GLU A 323 -9.85 7.82 -14.40
C GLU A 323 -9.36 8.27 -15.79
N ASP A 324 -9.36 9.58 -16.07
CA ASP A 324 -8.85 10.12 -17.35
C ASP A 324 -7.34 9.90 -17.48
N ALA A 325 -6.61 9.94 -16.36
CA ALA A 325 -5.18 9.68 -16.33
C ALA A 325 -4.89 8.22 -16.68
N ILE A 326 -5.53 7.27 -16.00
CA ILE A 326 -5.44 5.83 -16.29
C ILE A 326 -5.89 5.53 -17.72
N SER A 327 -6.99 6.14 -18.17
CA SER A 327 -7.55 5.88 -19.50
C SER A 327 -6.65 6.35 -20.65
N GLY A 328 -5.87 7.41 -20.42
CA GLY A 328 -4.90 7.92 -21.38
C GLY A 328 -3.65 7.05 -21.52
N ASP A 329 -3.23 6.39 -20.44
CA ASP A 329 -1.96 5.64 -20.38
C ASP A 329 -2.12 4.13 -20.55
N THR A 330 -3.35 3.62 -20.44
CA THR A 330 -3.63 2.19 -20.51
C THR A 330 -4.64 1.85 -21.60
N SER A 331 -4.70 0.58 -22.01
CA SER A 331 -5.58 0.13 -23.08
C SER A 331 -6.26 -1.20 -22.79
N GLY A 332 -7.21 -1.57 -23.66
CA GLY A 332 -7.85 -2.88 -23.65
C GLY A 332 -8.62 -3.22 -22.36
N HIS A 333 -8.55 -4.49 -21.98
CA HIS A 333 -9.17 -5.01 -20.75
C HIS A 333 -8.43 -4.55 -19.49
N PHE A 334 -7.14 -4.24 -19.60
CA PHE A 334 -6.35 -3.74 -18.48
C PHE A 334 -6.83 -2.36 -18.04
N ARG A 335 -7.05 -1.45 -19.00
CA ARG A 335 -7.69 -0.15 -18.72
C ARG A 335 -9.03 -0.33 -18.02
N ARG A 336 -9.90 -1.20 -18.56
CA ARG A 336 -11.23 -1.45 -17.98
C ARG A 336 -11.17 -1.95 -16.54
N LEU A 337 -10.22 -2.83 -16.24
CA LEU A 337 -9.96 -3.30 -14.88
C LEU A 337 -9.58 -2.15 -13.95
N LEU A 338 -8.57 -1.36 -14.32
CA LEU A 338 -8.10 -0.26 -13.48
C LEU A 338 -9.16 0.83 -13.28
N VAL A 339 -9.89 1.18 -14.33
CA VAL A 339 -11.02 2.13 -14.26
C VAL A 339 -12.11 1.61 -13.32
N SER A 340 -12.40 0.30 -13.35
CA SER A 340 -13.41 -0.30 -12.46
C SER A 340 -12.96 -0.22 -11.00
N LEU A 341 -11.67 -0.47 -10.73
CA LEU A 341 -11.11 -0.36 -9.39
C LEU A 341 -11.03 1.09 -8.90
N SER A 342 -10.72 2.05 -9.78
CA SER A 342 -10.61 3.47 -9.42
C SER A 342 -11.94 4.13 -9.06
N GLN A 343 -13.08 3.49 -9.37
CA GLN A 343 -14.39 3.98 -8.93
C GLN A 343 -14.60 3.87 -7.42
N GLY A 344 -13.92 2.94 -6.73
CA GLY A 344 -14.09 2.74 -5.29
C GLY A 344 -15.55 2.48 -4.89
N ASN A 345 -16.26 1.67 -5.66
CA ASN A 345 -17.71 1.44 -5.54
C ASN A 345 -18.07 -0.05 -5.37
N ARG A 346 -17.13 -0.88 -4.91
CA ARG A 346 -17.37 -2.30 -4.62
C ARG A 346 -18.44 -2.45 -3.54
N ASP A 347 -19.27 -3.48 -3.61
CA ASP A 347 -20.16 -3.85 -2.50
C ASP A 347 -19.36 -4.10 -1.20
N GLU A 348 -19.78 -3.51 -0.08
CA GLU A 348 -19.12 -3.67 1.22
C GLU A 348 -19.92 -4.54 2.21
N ARG A 349 -21.03 -5.16 1.76
CA ARG A 349 -21.85 -6.03 2.60
C ARG A 349 -21.04 -7.22 3.12
N ALA A 350 -21.17 -7.47 4.43
CA ALA A 350 -20.55 -8.61 5.10
C ALA A 350 -21.34 -9.91 4.92
N THR A 351 -22.65 -9.83 4.69
CA THR A 351 -23.55 -10.97 4.51
C THR A 351 -23.28 -11.65 3.16
N VAL A 352 -23.22 -12.97 3.18
CA VAL A 352 -22.97 -13.78 1.98
C VAL A 352 -24.23 -14.57 1.61
N ASP A 353 -24.70 -14.40 0.38
CA ASP A 353 -25.70 -15.27 -0.24
C ASP A 353 -24.99 -16.41 -0.97
N ILE A 354 -25.05 -17.60 -0.40
CA ILE A 354 -24.39 -18.80 -0.94
C ILE A 354 -24.93 -19.17 -2.33
N SER A 355 -26.23 -18.95 -2.59
CA SER A 355 -26.85 -19.25 -3.87
C SER A 355 -26.32 -18.32 -4.97
N MET A 356 -26.19 -17.03 -4.65
CA MET A 356 -25.60 -16.05 -5.55
C MET A 356 -24.10 -16.32 -5.76
N ALA A 357 -23.38 -16.73 -4.72
CA ALA A 357 -21.97 -17.10 -4.84
C ALA A 357 -21.76 -18.29 -5.78
N LYS A 358 -22.61 -19.32 -5.69
CA LYS A 358 -22.61 -20.45 -6.64
C LYS A 358 -22.89 -19.99 -8.08
N GLN A 359 -23.84 -19.10 -8.28
CA GLN A 359 -24.15 -18.54 -9.60
C GLN A 359 -22.97 -17.74 -10.17
N ASP A 360 -22.35 -16.87 -9.38
CA ASP A 360 -21.18 -16.11 -9.83
C ASP A 360 -19.98 -17.04 -10.11
N ALA A 361 -19.78 -18.10 -9.32
CA ALA A 361 -18.77 -19.12 -9.61
C ALA A 361 -19.03 -19.84 -10.94
N GLN A 362 -20.29 -20.21 -11.21
CA GLN A 362 -20.69 -20.80 -12.50
C GLN A 362 -20.43 -19.85 -13.67
N LYS A 363 -20.71 -18.55 -13.50
CA LYS A 363 -20.41 -17.52 -14.51
C LYS A 363 -18.92 -17.41 -14.79
N LEU A 364 -18.07 -17.39 -13.75
CA LEU A 364 -16.61 -17.38 -13.92
C LEU A 364 -16.13 -18.65 -14.63
N TYR A 365 -16.66 -19.82 -14.26
CA TYR A 365 -16.29 -21.09 -14.89
C TYR A 365 -16.71 -21.13 -16.37
N ALA A 366 -17.91 -20.65 -16.68
CA ALA A 366 -18.40 -20.55 -18.06
C ALA A 366 -17.64 -19.50 -18.90
N ALA A 367 -17.12 -18.46 -18.25
CA ALA A 367 -16.37 -17.37 -18.86
C ALA A 367 -14.89 -17.72 -19.13
N GLY A 368 -14.32 -18.70 -18.44
CA GLY A 368 -12.96 -19.20 -18.67
C GLY A 368 -12.97 -20.64 -19.18
N GLU A 369 -12.90 -21.61 -18.26
CA GLU A 369 -12.65 -23.03 -18.54
C GLU A 369 -13.62 -23.72 -19.52
N LYS A 370 -14.84 -23.21 -19.75
CA LYS A 370 -15.78 -23.79 -20.74
C LYS A 370 -15.63 -23.25 -22.16
N LYS A 371 -14.72 -22.31 -22.41
CA LYS A 371 -14.55 -21.67 -23.72
C LYS A 371 -13.08 -21.66 -24.11
N VAL A 372 -12.82 -21.54 -25.42
CA VAL A 372 -11.48 -21.25 -25.92
C VAL A 372 -11.25 -19.75 -25.77
N GLY A 373 -10.33 -19.37 -24.88
CA GLY A 373 -10.13 -17.98 -24.45
C GLY A 373 -11.06 -17.59 -23.30
N THR A 374 -10.82 -16.42 -22.70
CA THR A 374 -11.59 -15.94 -21.54
C THR A 374 -12.40 -14.69 -21.83
N ASP A 375 -13.61 -14.61 -21.25
CA ASP A 375 -14.39 -13.38 -21.18
C ASP A 375 -13.90 -12.52 -20.00
N GLU A 376 -12.88 -11.70 -20.24
CA GLU A 376 -12.28 -10.87 -19.19
C GLU A 376 -13.25 -9.77 -18.71
N SER A 377 -14.28 -9.45 -19.50
CA SER A 377 -15.34 -8.51 -19.09
C SER A 377 -16.20 -9.12 -17.99
N GLN A 378 -16.55 -10.40 -18.11
CA GLN A 378 -17.32 -11.11 -17.09
C GLN A 378 -16.51 -11.31 -15.80
N PHE A 379 -15.20 -11.59 -15.91
CA PHE A 379 -14.29 -11.60 -14.77
C PHE A 379 -14.24 -10.22 -14.10
N ASN A 380 -14.03 -9.14 -14.86
CA ASN A 380 -13.98 -7.78 -14.32
C ASN A 380 -15.28 -7.40 -13.59
N ALA A 381 -16.44 -7.66 -14.19
CA ALA A 381 -17.74 -7.34 -13.62
C ALA A 381 -18.01 -8.00 -12.27
N ILE A 382 -17.55 -9.25 -12.08
CA ILE A 382 -17.70 -9.97 -10.80
C ILE A 382 -16.61 -9.56 -9.82
N LEU A 383 -15.35 -9.62 -10.25
CA LEU A 383 -14.19 -9.43 -9.37
C LEU A 383 -14.08 -8.00 -8.85
N CYS A 384 -14.57 -6.98 -9.56
CA CYS A 384 -14.49 -5.58 -9.12
C CYS A 384 -15.72 -5.12 -8.33
N ALA A 385 -16.90 -5.67 -8.59
CA ALA A 385 -18.15 -5.17 -8.00
C ALA A 385 -18.59 -5.90 -6.72
N ARG A 386 -18.34 -7.21 -6.59
CA ARG A 386 -18.85 -8.01 -5.45
C ARG A 386 -18.06 -7.77 -4.16
N SER A 387 -18.69 -7.98 -3.01
CA SER A 387 -18.02 -7.81 -1.72
C SER A 387 -16.91 -8.83 -1.50
N LYS A 388 -15.88 -8.45 -0.70
CA LYS A 388 -14.76 -9.35 -0.40
C LYS A 388 -15.23 -10.66 0.27
N PRO A 389 -16.16 -10.65 1.25
CA PRO A 389 -16.71 -11.89 1.80
C PRO A 389 -17.43 -12.74 0.76
N HIS A 390 -18.25 -12.14 -0.09
CA HIS A 390 -18.93 -12.85 -1.19
C HIS A 390 -17.93 -13.50 -2.14
N LEU A 391 -16.91 -12.76 -2.57
CA LEU A 391 -15.90 -13.29 -3.49
C LEU A 391 -15.07 -14.42 -2.90
N ARG A 392 -14.78 -14.41 -1.59
CA ARG A 392 -14.15 -15.58 -0.94
C ARG A 392 -15.02 -16.82 -1.04
N GLN A 393 -16.34 -16.68 -0.86
CA GLN A 393 -17.27 -17.80 -1.09
C GLN A 393 -17.30 -18.20 -2.56
N VAL A 394 -17.35 -17.25 -3.50
CA VAL A 394 -17.30 -17.53 -4.95
C VAL A 394 -16.04 -18.35 -5.28
N PHE A 395 -14.88 -18.00 -4.75
CA PHE A 395 -13.64 -18.75 -4.99
C PHE A 395 -13.68 -20.16 -4.41
N HIS A 396 -14.30 -20.34 -3.25
CA HIS A 396 -14.52 -21.65 -2.66
C HIS A 396 -15.42 -22.51 -3.56
N GLU A 397 -16.59 -21.99 -3.97
CA GLU A 397 -17.53 -22.70 -4.85
C GLU A 397 -16.92 -22.99 -6.23
N TYR A 398 -16.13 -22.07 -6.78
CA TYR A 398 -15.41 -22.27 -8.03
C TYR A 398 -14.45 -23.46 -7.93
N GLN A 399 -13.65 -23.53 -6.86
CA GLN A 399 -12.73 -24.63 -6.63
C GLN A 399 -13.45 -25.97 -6.43
N GLN A 400 -14.59 -25.98 -5.73
CA GLN A 400 -15.41 -27.19 -5.59
C GLN A 400 -15.97 -27.68 -6.94
N MET A 401 -16.25 -26.77 -7.86
CA MET A 401 -16.87 -27.10 -9.14
C MET A 401 -15.88 -27.66 -10.17
N CYS A 402 -14.67 -27.09 -10.27
CA CYS A 402 -13.71 -27.46 -11.31
C CYS A 402 -12.38 -28.02 -10.78
N GLY A 403 -12.19 -28.10 -9.47
CA GLY A 403 -10.98 -28.61 -8.84
C GLY A 403 -9.74 -27.70 -8.98
N LYS A 404 -9.89 -26.50 -9.56
CA LYS A 404 -8.80 -25.55 -9.78
C LYS A 404 -9.02 -24.27 -8.96
N ASP A 405 -7.93 -23.72 -8.42
CA ASP A 405 -7.93 -22.38 -7.87
C ASP A 405 -8.18 -21.36 -8.99
N ILE A 406 -8.99 -20.33 -8.70
CA ILE A 406 -9.33 -19.29 -9.69
C ILE A 406 -8.09 -18.59 -10.26
N GLU A 407 -7.02 -18.40 -9.48
CA GLU A 407 -5.77 -17.81 -9.95
C GLU A 407 -5.11 -18.69 -11.02
N LYS A 408 -5.18 -20.02 -10.89
CA LYS A 408 -4.62 -20.94 -11.88
C LYS A 408 -5.40 -20.86 -13.19
N SER A 409 -6.72 -20.74 -13.12
CA SER A 409 -7.56 -20.51 -14.31
C SER A 409 -7.22 -19.17 -14.97
N ILE A 410 -7.05 -18.09 -14.20
CA ILE A 410 -6.65 -16.78 -14.74
C ILE A 410 -5.27 -16.85 -15.41
N CYS A 411 -4.28 -17.46 -14.76
CA CYS A 411 -2.92 -17.61 -15.32
C CYS A 411 -2.85 -18.53 -16.55
N GLY A 412 -3.79 -19.47 -16.68
CA GLY A 412 -3.87 -20.35 -17.85
C GLY A 412 -4.47 -19.69 -19.08
N GLU A 413 -5.35 -18.70 -18.88
CA GLU A 413 -6.20 -18.16 -19.94
C GLU A 413 -5.96 -16.69 -20.29
N MET A 414 -5.42 -15.91 -19.36
CA MET A 414 -5.09 -14.50 -19.57
C MET A 414 -3.57 -14.34 -19.64
N SER A 415 -3.10 -13.22 -20.22
CA SER A 415 -1.69 -12.88 -20.22
C SER A 415 -1.42 -11.40 -19.95
N GLY A 416 -0.16 -11.07 -19.64
CA GLY A 416 0.33 -9.70 -19.51
C GLY A 416 -0.28 -8.94 -18.33
N ASN A 417 -0.61 -7.66 -18.54
CA ASN A 417 -1.08 -6.77 -17.49
C ASN A 417 -2.50 -7.12 -17.01
N VAL A 418 -3.34 -7.69 -17.89
CA VAL A 418 -4.70 -8.14 -17.53
C VAL A 418 -4.63 -9.28 -16.53
N GLU A 419 -3.82 -10.30 -16.83
CA GLU A 419 -3.56 -11.44 -15.94
C GLU A 419 -3.01 -10.94 -14.59
N SER A 420 -1.97 -10.12 -14.63
CA SER A 420 -1.31 -9.58 -13.43
C SER A 420 -2.28 -8.79 -12.54
N GLY A 421 -3.15 -7.98 -13.15
CA GLY A 421 -4.17 -7.21 -12.46
C GLY A 421 -5.24 -8.10 -11.83
N MET A 422 -5.80 -9.05 -12.58
CA MET A 422 -6.85 -9.96 -12.09
C MET A 422 -6.33 -10.84 -10.94
N VAL A 423 -5.13 -11.39 -11.08
CA VAL A 423 -4.48 -12.18 -10.01
C VAL A 423 -4.25 -11.34 -8.76
N ALA A 424 -3.81 -10.08 -8.90
CA ALA A 424 -3.61 -9.20 -7.77
C ALA A 424 -4.92 -8.90 -7.02
N VAL A 425 -6.03 -8.66 -7.73
CA VAL A 425 -7.36 -8.50 -7.13
C VAL A 425 -7.75 -9.74 -6.34
N VAL A 426 -7.63 -10.94 -6.93
CA VAL A 426 -7.93 -12.20 -6.24
C VAL A 426 -7.07 -12.37 -4.99
N LYS A 427 -5.75 -12.15 -5.08
CA LYS A 427 -4.83 -12.27 -3.95
C LYS A 427 -5.17 -11.29 -2.84
N CYS A 428 -5.47 -10.03 -3.18
CA CYS A 428 -5.89 -9.02 -2.20
C CYS A 428 -7.21 -9.39 -1.51
N ILE A 429 -8.15 -10.01 -2.23
CA ILE A 429 -9.41 -10.50 -1.64
C ILE A 429 -9.12 -11.67 -0.68
N LYS A 430 -8.31 -12.66 -1.09
CA LYS A 430 -8.00 -13.84 -0.27
C LYS A 430 -7.18 -13.49 0.97
N ASN A 431 -6.05 -12.83 0.79
CA ASN A 431 -5.11 -12.49 1.85
C ASN A 431 -4.21 -11.31 1.41
N THR A 432 -4.64 -10.07 1.74
CA THR A 432 -3.89 -8.86 1.41
C THR A 432 -2.47 -8.84 2.03
N PRO A 433 -2.27 -9.25 3.31
CA PRO A 433 -0.92 -9.38 3.86
C PRO A 433 0.01 -10.31 3.07
N ALA A 434 -0.50 -11.46 2.61
CA ALA A 434 0.28 -12.39 1.78
C ALA A 434 0.62 -11.79 0.41
N TYR A 435 -0.30 -11.04 -0.21
CA TYR A 435 -0.02 -10.30 -1.45
C TYR A 435 1.16 -9.34 -1.28
N PHE A 436 1.17 -8.52 -0.21
CA PHE A 436 2.27 -7.61 0.05
C PHE A 436 3.57 -8.34 0.42
N ALA A 437 3.50 -9.47 1.14
CA ALA A 437 4.67 -10.29 1.40
C ALA A 437 5.32 -10.80 0.10
N GLU A 438 4.52 -11.27 -0.86
CA GLU A 438 5.03 -11.65 -2.18
C GLU A 438 5.65 -10.50 -2.95
N ARG A 439 5.01 -9.32 -2.92
CA ARG A 439 5.54 -8.13 -3.60
C ARG A 439 6.85 -7.66 -3.00
N LEU A 440 6.96 -7.65 -1.67
CA LEU A 440 8.22 -7.37 -0.97
C LEU A 440 9.30 -8.36 -1.40
N HIS A 441 8.98 -9.66 -1.45
CA HIS A 441 9.93 -10.66 -1.90
C HIS A 441 10.41 -10.40 -3.32
N LYS A 442 9.48 -10.19 -4.26
CA LYS A 442 9.79 -9.89 -5.67
C LYS A 442 10.59 -8.59 -5.82
N SER A 443 10.36 -7.60 -4.97
CA SER A 443 11.11 -6.34 -4.99
C SER A 443 12.59 -6.51 -4.58
N MET A 444 12.89 -7.55 -3.79
CA MET A 444 14.24 -7.85 -3.30
C MET A 444 14.88 -9.07 -3.98
N GLN A 445 14.21 -9.68 -4.96
CA GLN A 445 14.68 -10.87 -5.65
C GLN A 445 15.61 -10.50 -6.83
N GLY A 446 16.68 -11.26 -7.03
CA GLY A 446 17.64 -11.04 -8.12
C GLY A 446 18.78 -10.07 -7.76
N ALA A 447 19.40 -9.49 -8.78
CA ALA A 447 20.41 -8.45 -8.62
C ALA A 447 19.73 -7.08 -8.47
N GLY A 448 20.17 -6.30 -7.47
CA GLY A 448 19.54 -5.02 -7.12
C GLY A 448 18.23 -5.16 -6.32
N THR A 449 17.56 -4.04 -6.12
CA THR A 449 16.30 -3.92 -5.39
C THR A 449 15.37 -2.97 -6.15
N LYS A 450 14.07 -3.29 -6.21
CA LYS A 450 13.03 -2.36 -6.67
C LYS A 450 12.66 -1.41 -5.54
N ASP A 451 13.59 -0.52 -5.22
CA ASP A 451 13.58 0.36 -4.05
C ASP A 451 12.27 1.17 -3.91
N ARG A 452 11.75 1.70 -5.01
CA ARG A 452 10.45 2.40 -5.01
C ARG A 452 9.30 1.52 -4.51
N THR A 453 9.22 0.26 -4.94
CA THR A 453 8.21 -0.69 -4.46
C THR A 453 8.45 -1.03 -2.98
N LEU A 454 9.71 -1.19 -2.57
CA LEU A 454 10.06 -1.44 -1.18
C LEU A 454 9.63 -0.27 -0.28
N ILE A 455 9.99 0.98 -0.63
CA ILE A 455 9.56 2.21 0.06
C ILE A 455 8.04 2.25 0.16
N ARG A 456 7.35 2.11 -0.98
CA ARG A 456 5.90 2.25 -1.05
C ARG A 456 5.19 1.26 -0.13
N ILE A 457 5.56 -0.02 -0.17
CA ILE A 457 4.92 -1.04 0.67
C ILE A 457 5.28 -0.81 2.14
N MET A 458 6.55 -0.56 2.45
CA MET A 458 6.99 -0.40 3.84
C MET A 458 6.33 0.82 4.50
N VAL A 459 6.22 1.94 3.80
CA VAL A 459 5.55 3.15 4.29
C VAL A 459 4.04 2.92 4.39
N SER A 460 3.39 2.52 3.30
CA SER A 460 1.91 2.45 3.24
C SER A 460 1.30 1.38 4.14
N ARG A 461 2.04 0.32 4.46
CA ARG A 461 1.54 -0.79 5.30
C ARG A 461 2.01 -0.72 6.76
N SER A 462 2.93 0.19 7.07
CA SER A 462 3.54 0.35 8.41
C SER A 462 2.54 0.53 9.55
N GLU A 463 1.43 1.21 9.28
CA GLU A 463 0.39 1.51 10.28
C GLU A 463 -0.92 0.75 10.04
N VAL A 464 -0.88 -0.30 9.19
CA VAL A 464 -2.06 -1.07 8.78
C VAL A 464 -1.93 -2.53 9.22
N ASP A 465 -1.07 -3.29 8.54
CA ASP A 465 -1.00 -4.75 8.65
C ASP A 465 0.43 -5.30 8.53
N MET A 466 1.45 -4.45 8.74
CA MET A 466 2.87 -4.86 8.65
C MET A 466 3.21 -6.06 9.55
N LEU A 467 2.56 -6.22 10.70
CA LEU A 467 2.76 -7.41 11.55
C LEU A 467 2.23 -8.69 10.89
N ASP A 468 1.12 -8.62 10.16
CA ASP A 468 0.58 -9.76 9.41
C ASP A 468 1.42 -10.04 8.15
N ILE A 469 1.89 -9.00 7.46
CA ILE A 469 2.80 -9.13 6.31
C ILE A 469 4.08 -9.87 6.72
N ARG A 470 4.67 -9.54 7.87
CA ARG A 470 5.85 -10.23 8.40
C ARG A 470 5.59 -11.72 8.66
N GLN A 471 4.41 -12.05 9.20
CA GLN A 471 4.02 -13.44 9.47
C GLN A 471 3.84 -14.21 8.16
N GLU A 472 3.15 -13.64 7.18
CA GLU A 472 2.98 -14.25 5.86
C GLU A 472 4.30 -14.39 5.12
N TYR A 473 5.19 -13.39 5.20
CA TYR A 473 6.52 -13.45 4.59
C TYR A 473 7.34 -14.61 5.15
N LEU A 474 7.36 -14.77 6.48
CA LEU A 474 8.05 -15.89 7.12
C LEU A 474 7.43 -17.24 6.70
N ARG A 475 6.10 -17.33 6.69
CA ARG A 475 5.37 -18.54 6.29
C ARG A 475 5.66 -18.93 4.84
N LEU A 476 5.73 -17.97 3.93
CA LEU A 476 5.91 -18.20 2.49
C LEU A 476 7.37 -18.49 2.11
N TYR A 477 8.33 -17.87 2.80
CA TYR A 477 9.74 -17.86 2.35
C TYR A 477 10.74 -18.48 3.33
N GLY A 478 10.29 -18.93 4.51
CA GLY A 478 11.16 -19.57 5.51
C GLY A 478 12.21 -18.63 6.13
N LYS A 479 12.21 -17.34 5.77
CA LYS A 479 13.11 -16.31 6.29
C LYS A 479 12.30 -15.09 6.71
N SER A 480 12.73 -14.41 7.76
CA SER A 480 12.04 -13.21 8.21
C SER A 480 12.18 -12.06 7.20
N LEU A 481 11.16 -11.20 7.11
CA LEU A 481 11.23 -9.98 6.28
C LEU A 481 12.41 -9.09 6.69
N TYR A 482 12.68 -9.00 8.01
CA TYR A 482 13.85 -8.30 8.53
C TYR A 482 15.16 -8.85 7.97
N THR A 483 15.35 -10.17 8.00
CA THR A 483 16.56 -10.81 7.47
C THR A 483 16.69 -10.57 5.97
N ALA A 484 15.58 -10.64 5.23
CA ALA A 484 15.57 -10.41 3.79
C ALA A 484 16.02 -8.99 3.42
N ILE A 485 15.58 -7.99 4.19
CA ILE A 485 16.00 -6.60 4.05
C ILE A 485 17.45 -6.45 4.53
N SER A 486 17.78 -7.01 5.71
CA SER A 486 19.11 -6.94 6.36
C SER A 486 20.28 -7.40 5.48
N VAL A 487 20.10 -8.49 4.74
CA VAL A 487 21.13 -9.04 3.84
C VAL A 487 21.39 -8.12 2.64
N ARG A 488 20.41 -7.29 2.25
CA ARG A 488 20.58 -6.32 1.17
C ARG A 488 21.26 -5.02 1.65
N LEU A 489 21.30 -4.79 2.97
CA LEU A 489 21.92 -3.60 3.58
C LEU A 489 23.46 -3.58 3.46
N THR A 490 24.10 -4.73 3.17
CA THR A 490 25.57 -4.82 3.04
C THR A 490 26.08 -4.39 1.66
N HIS A 491 25.19 -4.12 0.69
CA HIS A 491 25.57 -3.82 -0.69
C HIS A 491 25.07 -2.45 -1.21
N THR A 492 24.21 -1.74 -0.48
CA THR A 492 23.68 -0.42 -0.85
C THR A 492 23.52 0.48 0.39
N HIS A 493 23.72 1.81 0.22
CA HIS A 493 23.74 2.88 1.23
C HIS A 493 23.13 2.52 2.61
N VAL A 494 23.98 2.48 3.64
CA VAL A 494 23.67 2.03 5.02
C VAL A 494 22.52 2.83 5.67
N GLN A 495 22.41 4.13 5.40
CA GLN A 495 21.41 5.04 6.00
C GLN A 495 19.96 4.80 5.50
N TYR A 496 19.79 4.59 4.18
CA TYR A 496 18.50 4.25 3.54
C TYR A 496 17.83 3.03 4.16
N ASN A 497 18.69 2.13 4.62
CA ASN A 497 18.40 0.79 5.03
C ASN A 497 18.06 0.70 6.54
N ALA A 498 18.63 1.57 7.37
CA ALA A 498 18.28 1.69 8.80
C ALA A 498 16.82 2.14 9.03
N GLN A 499 16.31 3.05 8.19
CA GLN A 499 14.93 3.54 8.29
C GLN A 499 13.89 2.44 8.02
N PHE A 500 14.17 1.51 7.09
CA PHE A 500 13.31 0.33 6.90
C PHE A 500 13.29 -0.60 8.10
N LEU A 501 14.38 -0.68 8.87
CA LEU A 501 14.42 -1.48 10.09
C LEU A 501 13.59 -0.82 11.22
N CYS A 502 13.51 0.51 11.24
CA CYS A 502 12.56 1.25 12.09
C CYS A 502 11.11 0.89 11.74
N PHE A 503 10.78 0.79 10.44
CA PHE A 503 9.46 0.34 9.97
C PHE A 503 9.12 -1.12 10.32
N ILE A 504 10.10 -1.98 10.59
CA ILE A 504 9.89 -3.41 10.92
C ILE A 504 9.91 -3.66 12.43
N HIS A 505 10.16 -2.64 13.24
CA HIS A 505 10.26 -2.77 14.70
C HIS A 505 11.43 -3.70 15.13
N ILE A 506 12.64 -3.49 14.62
CA ILE A 506 13.88 -4.04 15.22
C ILE A 506 14.82 -2.93 15.68
N CYS A 507 14.28 -1.81 16.16
CA CYS A 507 15.07 -0.85 16.91
C CYS A 507 14.36 -0.54 18.21
N THR A 508 14.45 -1.46 19.18
CA THR A 508 14.77 -1.01 20.53
C THR A 508 16.09 -0.25 20.44
N THR A 509 16.22 0.88 21.12
CA THR A 509 17.37 1.80 21.17
C THR A 509 18.77 1.14 21.19
N HIS A 510 18.88 -0.13 21.59
CA HIS A 510 20.11 -0.91 21.53
C HIS A 510 20.59 -1.33 20.12
N THR A 511 19.72 -1.55 19.13
CA THR A 511 20.14 -2.13 17.83
C THR A 511 20.85 -1.12 16.92
N ILE A 512 20.44 0.16 16.97
CA ILE A 512 21.12 1.25 16.23
C ILE A 512 22.56 1.41 16.72
N CYS A 513 22.77 1.27 18.04
CA CYS A 513 24.09 1.38 18.66
C CYS A 513 25.05 0.25 18.20
N SER A 514 24.53 -0.93 17.85
CA SER A 514 25.34 -2.03 17.30
C SER A 514 25.65 -1.87 15.81
N CYS A 515 24.75 -1.28 15.00
CA CYS A 515 25.05 -0.93 13.60
C CYS A 515 26.05 0.23 13.51
N GLY A 516 25.97 1.23 14.39
CA GLY A 516 26.96 2.32 14.45
C GLY A 516 28.34 1.89 14.94
N LYS A 517 28.44 0.81 15.73
CA LYS A 517 29.73 0.25 16.18
C LYS A 517 30.50 -0.53 15.11
N PHE A 518 29.84 -0.96 14.04
CA PHE A 518 30.52 -1.53 12.87
C PHE A 518 31.15 -0.47 11.95
N VAL A 519 30.95 0.82 12.24
CA VAL A 519 31.45 1.97 11.46
C VAL A 519 32.70 2.60 12.11
N ALA A 520 33.22 2.02 13.19
CA ALA A 520 34.47 2.45 13.81
C ALA A 520 35.48 1.31 13.82
N HIS A 521 35.88 0.82 12.63
CA HIS A 521 37.21 0.24 12.37
C HIS A 521 37.50 0.18 10.88
#